data_AF-A0A5Q0BQM2-F1
#
_entry.id   AF-A0A5Q0BQM2-F1
#
_cell.length_a   1.000
_cell.length_b   1.000
_cell.length_c   1.000
_cell.angle_alpha   90.00
_cell.angle_beta   90.00
_cell.angle_gamma   90.00
#
_symmetry.space_group_name_H-M   'P 1'
#
loop_
_entity.id
_entity.type
_entity.pdbx_description
1 polymer ?
#
loop_
_entity_poly.entity_id
_entity_poly.type
_entity_poly.pdbx_seq_one_letter_code
_entity_poly.pdbx_strand_id
1 'polypeptide(L)'
;MMYEDSKVAFIRTTVKLPFLPIYVNCLHTMTSIKNDNVLVIDALPFGVISRLEMIYNEIDPRTTELVNNYSLDVPGIFYPFKNLICKVITRWNDVNWDEDLPLKIRRQLAIDSNFIDFYGKSDRVGDANKQLKLPIPRTKDSILNN
;
A
#
# COMPACT_ATOMS: atom_id res chain seq x y z
N MET A 1 6.71 2.82 12.57
CA MET A 1 7.27 2.15 11.36
C MET A 1 8.76 2.33 11.41
N MET A 2 9.49 1.21 11.56
CA MET A 2 10.94 1.15 11.63
C MET A 2 11.49 0.75 10.26
N TYR A 3 12.62 1.31 9.85
CA TYR A 3 13.30 0.94 8.61
C TYR A 3 14.61 0.25 8.96
N GLU A 4 14.86 -0.89 8.33
CA GLU A 4 16.17 -1.55 8.41
C GLU A 4 17.08 -1.02 7.30
N ASP A 5 16.54 -0.84 6.09
CA ASP A 5 17.22 -0.25 4.93
C ASP A 5 16.19 0.42 3.99
N SER A 6 16.66 1.02 2.90
CA SER A 6 15.87 1.56 1.79
C SER A 6 14.87 0.57 1.18
N LYS A 7 15.12 -0.74 1.33
CA LYS A 7 14.30 -1.83 0.77
C LYS A 7 13.43 -2.56 1.79
N VAL A 8 13.67 -2.39 3.09
CA VAL A 8 13.02 -3.19 4.14
C VAL A 8 12.47 -2.27 5.23
N ALA A 9 11.16 -2.41 5.49
CA ALA A 9 10.48 -1.64 6.53
C ALA A 9 9.57 -2.53 7.38
N PHE A 10 9.64 -2.36 8.69
CA PHE A 10 8.72 -2.94 9.66
C PHE A 10 7.63 -1.94 10.01
N ILE A 11 6.38 -2.30 9.76
CA ILE A 11 5.22 -1.46 9.97
C ILE A 11 4.33 -2.11 11.02
N ARG A 12 4.18 -1.44 12.16
CA ARG A 12 3.10 -1.73 13.09
C ARG A 12 1.90 -0.88 12.69
N THR A 13 0.80 -1.52 12.34
CA THR A 13 -0.46 -0.85 12.01
C THR A 13 -1.55 -1.34 12.95
N THR A 14 -2.56 -0.50 13.13
CA THR A 14 -3.80 -0.88 13.78
C THR A 14 -4.86 -0.91 12.70
N VAL A 15 -5.33 -2.10 12.36
CA VAL A 15 -6.29 -2.33 11.29
C VAL A 15 -7.66 -2.52 11.89
N LYS A 16 -8.63 -1.74 11.40
CA LYS A 16 -10.04 -1.94 11.74
C LYS A 16 -10.58 -3.11 10.94
N LEU A 17 -11.25 -4.06 11.59
CA LEU A 17 -11.91 -5.14 10.87
C LEU A 17 -13.07 -4.59 10.02
N PRO A 18 -13.29 -5.11 8.79
CA PRO A 18 -14.27 -4.56 7.85
C PRO A 18 -15.73 -4.63 8.33
N PHE A 19 -16.07 -5.61 9.19
CA PHE A 19 -17.45 -5.87 9.62
C PHE A 19 -17.67 -5.79 11.14
N LEU A 20 -16.61 -5.51 11.90
CA LEU A 20 -16.67 -5.41 13.35
C LEU A 20 -15.95 -4.13 13.77
N PRO A 21 -16.47 -3.38 14.76
CA PRO A 21 -15.81 -2.18 15.28
C PRO A 21 -14.61 -2.54 16.19
N ILE A 22 -13.85 -3.57 15.80
CA ILE A 22 -12.70 -4.09 16.52
C ILE A 22 -11.44 -3.69 15.76
N TYR A 23 -10.46 -3.23 16.52
CA TYR A 23 -9.16 -2.81 16.03
C TYR A 23 -8.13 -3.88 16.41
N VAL A 24 -7.35 -4.32 15.43
CA VAL A 24 -6.34 -5.36 15.61
C VAL A 24 -4.99 -4.76 15.29
N ASN A 25 -4.03 -4.95 16.20
CA ASN A 25 -2.65 -4.60 15.93
C ASN A 25 -2.03 -5.66 15.04
N CYS A 26 -1.48 -5.26 13.90
CA CYS A 26 -0.78 -6.13 13.00
C CYS A 26 0.65 -5.63 12.80
N LEU A 27 1.60 -6.57 12.80
CA LEU A 27 2.98 -6.31 12.42
C LEU A 27 3.14 -6.79 10.98
N HIS A 28 3.68 -5.90 10.16
CA HIS A 28 3.97 -6.14 8.76
C HIS A 28 5.45 -5.90 8.49
N THR A 29 6.04 -6.72 7.64
CA THR A 29 7.35 -6.48 7.05
C THR A 29 7.14 -6.23 5.57
N MET A 30 7.60 -5.09 5.08
CA MET A 30 7.52 -4.68 3.70
C MET A 30 8.92 -4.76 3.09
N THR A 31 9.06 -5.49 1.99
CA THR A 31 10.32 -5.70 1.29
C THR A 31 10.16 -5.39 -0.19
N SER A 32 11.05 -4.56 -0.75
CA SER A 32 11.16 -4.35 -2.21
C SER A 32 12.14 -5.38 -2.77
N ILE A 33 11.64 -6.27 -3.64
CA ILE A 33 12.41 -7.36 -4.22
C ILE A 33 12.37 -7.15 -5.74
N LYS A 34 13.52 -7.05 -6.41
CA LYS A 34 13.64 -6.94 -7.89
C LYS A 34 13.25 -5.58 -8.49
N ASN A 35 14.24 -4.69 -8.64
CA ASN A 35 14.15 -3.42 -9.37
C ASN A 35 12.93 -2.54 -9.02
N ASP A 36 12.50 -2.56 -7.76
CA ASP A 36 11.37 -1.76 -7.23
C ASP A 36 9.98 -2.04 -7.82
N ASN A 37 9.84 -3.07 -8.68
CA ASN A 37 8.56 -3.43 -9.31
C ASN A 37 7.78 -4.49 -8.53
N VAL A 38 8.40 -5.18 -7.57
CA VAL A 38 7.73 -6.17 -6.72
C VAL A 38 7.86 -5.78 -5.25
N LEU A 39 6.70 -5.62 -4.61
CA LEU A 39 6.58 -5.34 -3.19
C LEU A 39 6.05 -6.57 -2.48
N VAL A 40 6.81 -7.12 -1.55
CA VAL A 40 6.38 -8.24 -0.72
C VAL A 40 6.08 -7.75 0.69
N ILE A 41 4.86 -7.96 1.13
CA ILE A 41 4.37 -7.62 2.46
C ILE A 41 4.05 -8.93 3.18
N ASP A 42 4.84 -9.24 4.21
CA ASP A 42 4.53 -10.31 5.14
C ASP A 42 3.79 -9.71 6.34
N ALA A 43 2.60 -10.21 6.64
CA ALA A 43 1.73 -9.76 7.71
C ALA A 43 1.39 -10.93 8.65
N LEU A 44 1.24 -10.64 9.94
CA LEU A 44 0.86 -11.63 10.95
C LEU A 44 -0.49 -11.29 11.62
N PRO A 45 -1.61 -11.16 10.88
CA PRO A 45 -2.91 -10.99 11.51
C PRO A 45 -3.31 -12.27 12.24
N PHE A 46 -3.65 -12.16 13.54
CA PHE A 46 -4.11 -13.29 14.38
C PHE A 46 -3.15 -14.51 14.40
N GLY A 47 -1.85 -14.30 14.18
CA GLY A 47 -0.87 -15.39 14.13
C GLY A 47 -0.88 -16.20 12.83
N VAL A 48 -1.64 -15.78 11.82
CA VAL A 48 -1.63 -16.35 10.46
C VAL A 48 -0.54 -15.65 9.66
N ILE A 49 0.40 -16.40 9.09
CA ILE A 49 1.40 -15.83 8.18
C ILE A 49 0.70 -15.53 6.86
N SER A 50 0.64 -14.25 6.50
CA SER A 50 0.12 -13.79 5.21
C SER A 50 1.26 -13.15 4.43
N ARG A 51 1.47 -13.61 3.20
CA ARG A 51 2.38 -12.99 2.24
C ARG A 51 1.57 -12.38 1.11
N LEU A 52 1.73 -11.09 0.90
CA LEU A 52 1.19 -10.36 -0.24
C LEU A 52 2.36 -9.96 -1.15
N GLU A 53 2.34 -10.44 -2.39
CA GLU A 53 3.27 -10.01 -3.43
C GLU A 53 2.52 -9.11 -4.42
N MET A 54 2.94 -7.85 -4.51
CA MET A 54 2.35 -6.86 -5.41
C MET A 54 3.33 -6.61 -6.56
N ILE A 55 2.89 -6.89 -7.79
CA ILE A 55 3.68 -6.73 -9.01
C ILE A 55 3.09 -5.56 -9.80
N TYR A 56 3.92 -4.56 -10.09
CA TYR A 56 3.55 -3.39 -10.88
C TYR A 56 4.06 -3.57 -12.31
N ASN A 57 3.13 -3.72 -13.26
CA ASN A 57 3.41 -3.79 -14.68
C ASN A 57 2.97 -2.49 -15.36
N GLU A 58 3.93 -1.73 -15.89
CA GLU A 58 3.62 -0.53 -16.69
C GLU A 58 3.08 -0.96 -18.07
N ILE A 59 1.85 -0.56 -18.40
CA ILE A 59 1.24 -0.83 -19.72
C ILE A 59 1.47 0.38 -20.61
N ASP A 60 1.06 1.56 -20.15
CA ASP A 60 1.29 2.85 -20.79
C ASP A 60 1.76 3.89 -19.77
N PRO A 61 2.25 5.08 -20.18
CA PRO A 61 2.71 6.13 -19.26
C PRO A 61 1.65 6.66 -18.27
N ARG A 62 0.38 6.26 -18.41
CA ARG A 62 -0.74 6.63 -17.54
C ARG A 62 -1.48 5.41 -16.97
N THR A 63 -1.10 4.20 -17.34
CA THR A 63 -1.81 2.98 -16.96
C THR A 63 -0.82 1.97 -16.41
N THR A 64 -1.13 1.47 -15.21
CA THR A 64 -0.32 0.47 -14.53
C THR A 64 -1.25 -0.66 -14.14
N GLU A 65 -0.89 -1.87 -14.53
CA GLU A 65 -1.51 -3.06 -14.00
C GLU A 65 -0.86 -3.41 -12.67
N LEU A 66 -1.70 -3.60 -11.65
CA LEU A 66 -1.28 -4.09 -10.36
C LEU A 66 -1.79 -5.52 -10.19
N VAL A 67 -0.86 -6.47 -10.09
CA VAL A 67 -1.18 -7.86 -9.79
C VAL A 67 -0.84 -8.13 -8.32
N ASN A 68 -1.85 -8.47 -7.53
CA ASN A 68 -1.69 -8.78 -6.10
C ASN A 68 -1.87 -10.28 -5.87
N ASN A 69 -0.79 -10.96 -5.52
CA ASN A 69 -0.79 -12.38 -5.17
C ASN A 69 -0.80 -12.54 -3.65
N TYR A 70 -1.85 -13.17 -3.12
CA TYR A 70 -1.99 -13.43 -1.69
C TYR A 70 -1.72 -14.90 -1.38
N SER A 71 -0.79 -15.16 -0.46
CA SER A 71 -0.53 -16.48 0.12
C SER A 71 -0.80 -16.43 1.62
N LEU A 72 -1.54 -17.39 2.13
CA LEU A 72 -1.97 -17.44 3.53
C LEU A 72 -1.66 -18.82 4.10
N ASP A 73 -0.88 -18.86 5.18
CA ASP A 73 -0.65 -20.08 5.94
C ASP A 73 -1.73 -20.20 7.02
N VAL A 74 -2.82 -20.87 6.66
CA VAL A 74 -4.02 -20.99 7.49
C VAL A 74 -3.87 -22.20 8.42
N PRO A 75 -3.93 -22.02 9.76
CA PRO A 75 -3.88 -23.14 10.69
C PRO A 75 -4.98 -24.16 10.41
N GLY A 76 -4.70 -25.45 10.61
CA GLY A 76 -5.62 -26.55 10.27
C GLY A 76 -7.03 -26.42 10.89
N ILE A 77 -7.16 -25.70 12.02
CA ILE A 77 -8.45 -25.43 12.67
C ILE A 77 -9.39 -24.57 11.82
N PHE A 78 -8.85 -23.75 10.92
CA PHE A 78 -9.58 -22.88 10.01
C PHE A 78 -9.82 -23.51 8.62
N TYR A 79 -9.29 -24.70 8.37
CA TYR A 79 -9.51 -25.45 7.13
C TYR A 79 -11.00 -25.58 6.71
N PRO A 80 -11.96 -25.90 7.60
CA PRO A 80 -13.37 -25.98 7.20
C PRO A 80 -13.94 -24.62 6.73
N PHE A 81 -13.34 -23.51 7.18
CA PHE A 81 -13.76 -22.15 6.82
C PHE A 81 -12.98 -21.56 5.65
N LYS A 82 -12.10 -22.33 4.99
CA LYS A 82 -11.22 -21.83 3.92
C LYS A 82 -11.96 -21.03 2.83
N ASN A 83 -13.11 -21.53 2.38
CA ASN A 83 -13.89 -20.89 1.32
C ASN A 83 -14.52 -19.57 1.79
N LEU A 84 -14.91 -19.49 3.07
CA LEU A 84 -15.46 -18.27 3.66
C LEU A 84 -14.36 -17.24 3.85
N ILE A 85 -13.19 -17.67 4.34
CA ILE A 85 -12.01 -16.83 4.51
C ILE A 85 -11.60 -16.19 3.18
N CYS A 86 -11.49 -16.98 2.11
CA CYS A 86 -11.19 -16.44 0.78
C CYS A 86 -12.21 -15.37 0.34
N LYS A 87 -13.51 -15.65 0.49
CA LYS A 87 -14.56 -14.68 0.11
C LYS A 87 -14.48 -13.38 0.92
N VAL A 88 -14.22 -13.47 2.23
CA VAL A 88 -14.08 -12.32 3.10
C VAL A 88 -12.87 -11.48 2.70
N ILE A 89 -11.72 -12.12 2.42
CA ILE A 89 -10.49 -11.44 2.02
C ILE A 89 -10.67 -10.77 0.65
N THR A 90 -11.25 -11.44 -0.33
CA THR A 90 -11.53 -10.83 -1.65
C THR A 90 -12.40 -9.59 -1.49
N ARG A 91 -13.54 -9.72 -0.79
CA ARG A 91 -14.44 -8.58 -0.57
C ARG A 91 -13.76 -7.44 0.20
N TRP A 92 -12.92 -7.77 1.16
CA TRP A 92 -12.19 -6.76 1.92
C TRP A 92 -11.17 -6.03 1.05
N ASN A 93 -10.45 -6.76 0.19
CA ASN A 93 -9.52 -6.16 -0.77
C ASN A 93 -10.25 -5.24 -1.75
N ASP A 94 -11.42 -5.63 -2.26
CA ASP A 94 -12.20 -4.78 -3.16
C ASP A 94 -12.60 -3.46 -2.48
N VAL A 95 -13.09 -3.53 -1.24
CA VAL A 95 -13.47 -2.34 -0.45
C VAL A 95 -12.26 -1.45 -0.18
N ASN A 96 -11.14 -2.02 0.28
CA ASN A 96 -9.92 -1.25 0.52
C ASN A 96 -9.41 -0.60 -0.78
N TRP A 97 -9.53 -1.30 -1.92
CA TRP A 97 -9.13 -0.77 -3.22
C TRP A 97 -9.99 0.42 -3.63
N ASP A 98 -11.31 0.32 -3.50
CA ASP A 98 -12.23 1.41 -3.82
C ASP A 98 -11.99 2.65 -2.94
N GLU A 99 -11.62 2.46 -1.67
CA GLU A 99 -11.28 3.55 -0.76
C GLU A 99 -9.92 4.21 -1.11
N ASP A 100 -8.91 3.40 -1.44
CA ASP A 100 -7.54 3.87 -1.71
C ASP A 100 -7.35 4.43 -3.13
N LEU A 101 -8.07 3.91 -4.12
CA LEU A 101 -7.96 4.30 -5.53
C LEU A 101 -8.05 5.82 -5.76
N PRO A 102 -9.06 6.55 -5.23
CA PRO A 102 -9.14 8.00 -5.44
C PRO A 102 -7.94 8.75 -4.83
N LEU A 103 -7.36 8.24 -3.74
CA LEU A 103 -6.18 8.84 -3.13
C LEU A 103 -4.94 8.64 -4.02
N LYS A 104 -4.77 7.43 -4.59
CA LYS A 104 -3.68 7.14 -5.54
C LYS A 104 -3.77 8.02 -6.78
N ILE A 105 -4.97 8.19 -7.35
CA ILE A 105 -5.20 9.07 -8.51
C ILE A 105 -4.85 10.52 -8.17
N ARG A 106 -5.27 11.03 -7.00
CA ARG A 106 -4.91 12.40 -6.58
C ARG A 106 -3.41 12.60 -6.44
N ARG A 107 -2.69 11.61 -5.90
CA ARG A 107 -1.22 11.65 -5.83
C ARG A 107 -0.58 11.70 -7.21
N GLN A 108 -1.09 10.91 -8.16
CA GLN A 108 -0.59 10.96 -9.54
C GLN A 108 -0.87 12.32 -10.19
N LEU A 109 -2.08 12.88 -10.02
CA LEU A 109 -2.42 14.21 -10.51
C LEU A 109 -1.52 15.31 -9.90
N ALA A 110 -1.16 15.18 -8.61
CA ALA A 110 -0.21 16.07 -7.97
C ALA A 110 1.18 15.99 -8.60
N ILE A 111 1.66 14.78 -8.91
CA ILE A 111 2.95 14.58 -9.60
C ILE A 111 2.90 15.15 -11.02
N ASP A 112 1.84 14.83 -11.77
CA ASP A 112 1.66 15.30 -13.16
C ASP A 112 1.54 16.82 -13.27
N SER A 113 1.00 17.47 -12.22
CA SER A 113 0.91 18.92 -12.12
C SER A 113 2.15 19.59 -11.52
N ASN A 114 3.23 18.81 -11.28
CA ASN A 114 4.46 19.28 -10.67
C ASN A 114 4.22 20.03 -9.33
N PHE A 115 3.25 19.55 -8.55
CA PHE A 115 2.59 20.21 -7.41
C PHE A 115 3.22 21.55 -6.97
N ILE A 116 2.76 22.62 -7.60
CA ILE A 116 2.85 23.98 -7.07
C ILE A 116 1.50 24.23 -6.40
N ASP A 117 1.52 24.65 -5.14
CA ASP A 117 0.34 24.88 -4.30
C ASP A 117 -0.82 25.52 -5.09
N PHE A 118 -2.03 24.97 -4.94
CA PHE A 118 -3.21 25.27 -5.77
C PHE A 118 -3.72 26.72 -5.62
N TYR A 119 -3.07 27.57 -4.82
CA TYR A 119 -3.41 28.97 -4.68
C TYR A 119 -3.15 29.83 -5.94
N GLY A 120 -2.53 29.27 -7.00
CA GLY A 120 -2.08 30.08 -8.15
C GLY A 120 -2.14 29.46 -9.54
N LYS A 121 -3.04 28.50 -9.82
CA LYS A 121 -3.11 27.92 -11.18
C LYS A 121 -3.98 28.77 -12.11
N SER A 122 -3.35 29.57 -12.99
CA SER A 122 -3.97 30.07 -14.22
C SER A 122 -3.97 28.98 -15.30
N ASP A 123 -5.01 28.91 -16.13
CA ASP A 123 -5.43 27.83 -17.05
C ASP A 123 -4.45 27.33 -18.15
N ARG A 124 -3.13 27.46 -17.99
CA ARG A 124 -2.16 27.04 -19.01
C ARG A 124 -1.35 25.83 -18.55
N VAL A 125 -1.73 24.66 -19.05
CA VAL A 125 -0.92 23.44 -18.99
C VAL A 125 0.04 23.47 -20.17
N GLY A 126 1.24 24.01 -19.94
CA GLY A 126 2.38 23.91 -20.84
C GLY A 126 3.44 22.97 -20.24
N ASP A 127 3.96 22.10 -21.09
CA ASP A 127 5.05 21.13 -20.89
C ASP A 127 5.82 21.19 -19.55
N ALA A 128 5.75 20.11 -18.77
CA ALA A 128 6.61 19.92 -17.62
C ALA A 128 7.52 18.71 -17.83
N ASN A 129 8.79 18.99 -18.12
CA ASN A 129 9.90 18.05 -17.96
C ASN A 129 9.84 17.44 -16.55
N LYS A 130 9.67 16.12 -16.49
CA LYS A 130 9.33 15.37 -15.29
C LYS A 130 10.57 15.02 -14.46
N GLN A 131 10.88 15.81 -13.43
CA GLN A 131 11.65 15.34 -12.26
C GLN A 131 11.12 16.01 -10.98
N LEU A 132 9.84 15.78 -10.66
CA LEU A 132 9.34 16.09 -9.32
C LEU A 132 9.64 14.91 -8.39
N LYS A 133 10.62 15.05 -7.52
CA LYS A 133 10.73 14.21 -6.32
C LYS A 133 9.86 14.85 -5.25
N LEU A 134 8.69 14.28 -4.99
CA LEU A 134 7.80 14.74 -3.91
C LEU A 134 8.60 14.87 -2.60
N PRO A 135 8.60 16.04 -1.93
CA PRO A 135 9.22 16.16 -0.62
C PRO A 135 8.25 15.47 0.38
N ILE A 136 8.66 14.75 1.41
CA ILE A 136 9.86 14.91 2.25
C ILE A 136 10.24 13.53 2.85
N PRO A 137 11.52 13.16 2.98
CA PRO A 137 11.94 12.11 3.94
C PRO A 137 11.46 12.46 5.36
N ARG A 138 11.15 11.45 6.19
CA ARG A 138 10.69 11.66 7.57
C ARG A 138 11.67 12.54 8.36
N THR A 139 11.15 13.46 9.17
CA THR A 139 11.95 14.22 10.13
C THR A 139 12.53 13.28 11.19
N LYS A 140 13.79 13.52 11.60
CA LYS A 140 14.48 12.72 12.65
C LYS A 140 13.73 12.74 13.99
N ASP A 141 12.87 13.72 14.21
CA ASP A 141 12.16 13.97 15.47
C ASP A 141 10.64 13.64 15.39
N SER A 142 10.24 12.76 14.47
CA SER A 142 8.84 12.33 14.38
C SER A 142 8.43 11.59 15.66
N ILE A 143 7.23 11.88 16.18
CA ILE A 143 6.64 11.33 17.42
C ILE A 143 6.50 9.79 17.40
N LEU A 144 6.70 9.16 16.24
CA LEU A 144 6.73 7.71 16.02
C LEU A 144 8.15 7.12 16.10
N ASN A 145 9.15 7.90 16.52
CA ASN A 145 10.52 7.48 16.83
C ASN A 145 10.74 7.14 18.32
N ASN A 146 9.66 7.03 19.11
CA ASN A 146 9.68 6.40 20.43
C ASN A 146 9.23 4.94 20.34
#